data_AF-A0AA88QQQ9-F1
#
_entry.id   AF-A0AA88QQQ9-F1
#
_cell.length_a   1.000
_cell.length_b   1.000
_cell.length_c   1.000
_cell.angle_alpha   90.00
_cell.angle_beta   90.00
_cell.angle_gamma   90.00
#
_symmetry.space_group_name_H-M   'P 1'
#
loop_
_entity.id
_entity.type
_entity.pdbx_description
1 polymer ?
#
loop_
_entity_poly.entity_id
_entity_poly.type
_entity_poly.pdbx_seq_one_letter_code
_entity_poly.pdbx_strand_id
1 'polypeptide(L)'
;MACISDLAFKYAEQLAKDLELFAQHAGRKSVNMEDVILSAHRNEHLAASLRSFCNDLKAKEPRSERKRKKGSRKEDKAGPSVLQILDP
;
A
#
# COMPACT_ATOMS: atom_id res chain seq x y z
N MET A 1 -29.97 -12.14 -21.44
CA MET A 1 -28.99 -11.73 -20.41
C MET A 1 -27.98 -12.83 -20.05
N ALA A 2 -28.27 -14.12 -20.24
CA ALA A 2 -27.33 -15.22 -19.92
C ALA A 2 -25.93 -15.06 -20.54
N CYS A 3 -25.83 -14.74 -21.84
CA CYS A 3 -24.53 -14.67 -22.53
C CYS A 3 -23.55 -13.62 -21.98
N ILE A 4 -24.06 -12.44 -21.57
CA ILE A 4 -23.21 -11.38 -21.00
C ILE A 4 -22.75 -11.79 -19.60
N SER A 5 -23.63 -12.40 -18.80
CA SER A 5 -23.28 -12.91 -17.48
C SER A 5 -22.24 -14.01 -17.55
N ASP A 6 -22.38 -14.97 -18.47
CA ASP A 6 -21.40 -16.04 -18.68
C ASP A 6 -20.04 -15.49 -19.11
N LEU A 7 -20.02 -14.49 -19.98
CA LEU A 7 -18.80 -13.81 -20.40
C LEU A 7 -18.14 -13.07 -19.24
N ALA A 8 -18.92 -12.32 -18.45
CA ALA A 8 -18.42 -11.59 -17.29
C ALA A 8 -17.84 -12.54 -16.24
N PHE A 9 -18.48 -13.69 -16.01
CA PHE A 9 -17.99 -14.70 -15.07
C PHE A 9 -16.65 -15.30 -15.52
N LYS A 10 -16.54 -15.67 -16.81
CA LYS A 10 -15.27 -16.15 -17.39
C LYS A 10 -14.18 -15.08 -17.33
N TYR A 11 -14.53 -13.82 -17.58
CA TYR A 11 -13.60 -12.71 -17.50
C TYR A 11 -13.12 -12.48 -16.07
N ALA A 12 -14.02 -12.57 -15.08
CA ALA A 12 -13.67 -12.43 -13.67
C ALA A 12 -12.64 -13.49 -13.22
N GLU A 13 -12.75 -14.72 -13.72
CA GLU A 13 -11.77 -15.78 -13.43
C GLU A 13 -10.37 -15.43 -13.96
N GLN A 14 -10.27 -14.95 -15.20
CA GLN A 14 -8.99 -14.51 -15.77
C GLN A 14 -8.43 -13.30 -15.03
N LEU A 15 -9.30 -12.31 -14.77
CA LEU A 15 -8.92 -11.11 -14.03
C LEU A 15 -8.38 -11.44 -12.63
N ALA A 16 -8.99 -12.40 -11.93
CA ALA A 16 -8.51 -12.82 -10.61
C ALA A 16 -7.09 -13.41 -10.66
N LYS A 17 -6.80 -14.24 -11.66
CA LYS A 17 -5.46 -14.82 -11.89
C LYS A 17 -4.43 -13.73 -12.20
N ASP A 18 -4.81 -12.78 -13.05
CA ASP A 18 -3.94 -11.65 -13.41
C ASP A 18 -3.61 -10.80 -12.17
N LEU A 19 -4.62 -10.46 -11.36
CA LEU A 19 -4.42 -9.67 -10.13
C LEU A 19 -3.54 -10.39 -9.09
N GLU A 20 -3.68 -11.71 -8.95
CA GLU A 20 -2.81 -12.51 -8.10
C GLU A 20 -1.36 -12.45 -8.59
N LEU A 21 -1.13 -12.63 -9.90
CA LEU A 21 0.21 -12.57 -10.49
C LEU A 21 0.83 -11.18 -10.35
N PHE A 22 0.06 -10.10 -10.50
CA PHE A 22 0.55 -8.73 -10.32
C PHE A 22 0.96 -8.46 -8.86
N ALA A 23 0.15 -8.88 -7.90
CA ALA A 23 0.49 -8.76 -6.49
C ALA A 23 1.74 -9.57 -6.14
N GLN A 24 1.83 -10.82 -6.62
CA GLN A 24 3.00 -11.70 -6.41
C GLN A 24 4.27 -11.15 -7.07
N HIS A 25 4.16 -10.57 -8.27
CA HIS A 25 5.27 -9.92 -8.96
C HIS A 25 5.85 -8.75 -8.14
N ALA A 26 4.99 -8.02 -7.43
CA ALA A 26 5.39 -6.97 -6.49
C ALA A 26 5.79 -7.49 -5.10
N GLY A 27 5.88 -8.82 -4.90
CA GLY A 27 6.22 -9.45 -3.62
C GLY A 27 5.12 -9.33 -2.55
N ARG A 28 3.88 -9.00 -2.94
CA ARG A 28 2.74 -8.79 -2.05
C ARG A 28 1.81 -10.00 -2.07
N LYS A 29 1.15 -10.25 -0.94
CA LYS A 29 0.09 -11.27 -0.79
C LYS A 29 -1.32 -10.68 -0.85
N SER A 30 -1.42 -9.37 -1.04
CA SER A 30 -2.69 -8.63 -1.07
C SER A 30 -2.68 -7.70 -2.27
N VAL A 31 -3.79 -7.72 -3.00
CA VAL A 31 -4.03 -6.90 -4.19
C VAL A 31 -4.28 -5.45 -3.78
N ASN A 32 -3.68 -4.52 -4.52
CA ASN A 32 -3.79 -3.08 -4.31
C ASN A 32 -4.31 -2.39 -5.57
N MET A 33 -4.60 -1.08 -5.49
CA MET A 33 -5.11 -0.30 -6.63
C MET A 33 -4.20 -0.33 -7.85
N GLU A 34 -2.87 -0.40 -7.65
CA GLU A 34 -1.91 -0.49 -8.77
C GLU A 34 -2.08 -1.77 -9.59
N ASP A 35 -2.45 -2.89 -8.96
CA ASP A 35 -2.66 -4.17 -9.67
C ASP A 35 -3.94 -4.09 -10.53
N VAL A 36 -4.98 -3.40 -10.03
CA VAL A 36 -6.23 -3.16 -10.75
C VAL A 36 -6.01 -2.19 -11.92
N ILE A 37 -5.17 -1.17 -11.74
CA ILE A 37 -4.82 -0.26 -12.84
C ILE A 37 -3.98 -1.00 -13.90
N LEU A 38 -3.08 -1.89 -13.48
CA LEU A 38 -2.25 -2.68 -14.38
C LEU A 38 -3.06 -3.67 -15.23
N SER A 39 -4.14 -4.26 -14.70
CA SER A 39 -5.02 -5.14 -15.49
C SER A 39 -5.68 -4.42 -16.68
N ALA A 40 -5.87 -3.10 -16.58
CA ALA A 40 -6.43 -2.27 -17.64
C ALA A 40 -5.39 -1.73 -18.67
N HIS A 41 -4.12 -2.14 -18.59
CA HIS A 41 -3.03 -1.60 -19.43
C HIS A 41 -3.29 -1.70 -20.95
N ARG A 42 -4.14 -2.62 -21.41
CA ARG A 42 -4.50 -2.76 -22.83
C ARG A 42 -5.38 -1.62 -23.35
N ASN A 43 -5.96 -0.82 -22.45
CA ASN A 43 -6.82 0.30 -22.78
C ASN A 43 -6.39 1.52 -21.96
N GLU A 44 -5.61 2.40 -22.57
CA GLU A 44 -5.06 3.62 -21.95
C GLU A 44 -6.15 4.52 -21.36
N HIS A 45 -7.29 4.67 -22.03
CA HIS A 45 -8.40 5.49 -21.54
C HIS A 45 -9.04 4.89 -20.27
N LEU A 46 -9.20 3.57 -20.24
CA LEU A 46 -9.70 2.86 -19.06
C LEU A 46 -8.70 2.95 -17.91
N ALA A 47 -7.41 2.73 -18.16
CA ALA A 47 -6.36 2.86 -17.17
C ALA A 47 -6.29 4.28 -16.58
N ALA A 48 -6.40 5.32 -17.42
CA ALA A 48 -6.45 6.71 -16.98
C ALA A 48 -7.68 6.98 -16.09
N SER A 49 -8.85 6.47 -16.48
CA SER A 49 -10.10 6.61 -15.71
C SER A 49 -9.97 5.93 -14.33
N LEU A 50 -9.42 4.72 -14.27
CA LEU A 50 -9.17 4.00 -13.02
C LEU A 50 -8.16 4.72 -12.12
N ARG A 51 -7.10 5.32 -12.70
CA ARG A 51 -6.14 6.15 -11.95
C ARG A 51 -6.82 7.38 -11.33
N SER A 52 -7.66 8.08 -12.09
CA SER A 52 -8.43 9.22 -11.58
C SER A 52 -9.34 8.79 -10.43
N PHE A 53 -10.07 7.69 -10.60
CA PHE A 53 -10.96 7.14 -9.58
C PHE A 53 -10.21 6.72 -8.30
N CYS A 54 -9.04 6.08 -8.45
CA CYS A 54 -8.13 5.76 -7.34
C CYS A 54 -7.75 7.02 -6.54
N ASN A 55 -7.42 8.13 -7.22
CA ASN A 55 -7.09 9.40 -6.56
C ASN A 55 -8.30 10.00 -5.82
N ASP A 56 -9.49 9.96 -6.42
CA ASP A 56 -10.74 10.40 -5.78
C ASP A 56 -11.05 9.60 -4.50
N LEU A 57 -10.84 8.28 -4.53
CA LEU A 57 -11.02 7.43 -3.34
C LEU A 57 -10.05 7.82 -2.21
N LYS A 58 -8.78 8.08 -2.54
CA LYS A 58 -7.78 8.54 -1.57
C LYS A 58 -8.11 9.92 -1.00
N ALA A 59 -8.73 10.79 -1.78
CA ALA A 59 -9.17 12.11 -1.33
C ALA A 59 -10.41 12.05 -0.43
N LYS A 60 -11.28 11.06 -0.62
CA LYS A 60 -12.51 10.86 0.14
C LYS A 60 -12.36 9.95 1.36
N GLU A 61 -11.26 9.20 1.47
CA GLU A 61 -11.02 8.41 2.67
C GLU A 61 -10.85 9.36 3.87
N PRO A 62 -11.69 9.27 4.92
CA PRO A 62 -11.51 10.09 6.11
C PRO A 62 -10.17 9.68 6.72
N ARG A 63 -9.20 10.59 6.64
CA ARG A 63 -7.82 10.49 7.11
C ARG A 63 -7.76 9.77 8.47
N SER A 64 -7.72 8.44 8.45
CA SER A 64 -7.73 7.60 9.63
C SER A 64 -6.39 7.81 10.35
N GLU A 65 -6.46 8.52 11.47
CA GLU A 65 -5.51 8.56 12.57
C GLU A 65 -4.00 8.59 12.25
N ARG A 66 -3.47 9.78 11.93
CA ARG A 66 -2.06 10.10 12.25
C ARG A 66 -1.92 11.47 12.92
N LYS A 67 -2.36 11.55 14.18
CA LYS A 67 -1.83 12.52 15.15
C LYS A 67 -1.68 11.89 16.54
N ARG A 68 -0.86 10.84 16.65
CA ARG A 68 -0.18 10.52 17.91
C ARG A 68 1.09 9.72 17.66
N LYS A 69 2.21 10.43 17.56
CA LYS A 69 3.46 10.03 18.21
C LYS A 69 4.17 11.30 18.68
N LYS A 70 3.96 11.58 19.97
CA LYS A 70 4.74 12.49 20.79
C LYS A 70 6.20 12.05 20.70
N GLY A 71 7.05 12.93 20.18
CA GLY A 71 8.47 12.67 20.04
C GLY A 71 9.23 13.99 20.12
N SER A 72 9.24 14.61 21.30
CA SER A 72 10.28 15.60 21.64
C SER A 72 11.18 14.95 22.67
N ARG A 73 12.38 14.62 22.19
CA ARG A 73 13.56 14.17 22.93
C ARG A 73 13.81 15.05 24.15
N LYS A 74 14.23 14.43 25.25
CA LYS A 74 15.12 15.08 26.21
C LYS A 74 16.10 14.06 26.74
N GLU A 75 17.26 13.98 26.08
CA GLU A 75 18.50 13.56 26.73
C GLU A 75 18.87 14.68 27.70
N ASP A 76 19.00 14.36 28.98
CA ASP A 76 19.72 15.19 29.94
C ASP A 76 20.77 14.27 30.58
N LYS A 77 22.02 14.42 30.11
CA LYS A 77 23.21 13.86 30.72
C LYS A 77 23.48 14.58 32.04
N ALA A 78 23.44 13.84 33.14
CA ALA A 78 24.05 14.18 34.43
C ALA A 78 24.68 12.89 34.97
N GLY A 79 25.90 12.80 35.49
CA GLY A 79 27.03 13.69 35.74
C GLY A 79 28.24 12.77 36.06
N PRO A 80 29.41 13.29 36.43
CA PRO A 80 30.67 12.54 36.43
C PRO A 80 30.91 11.81 37.76
N SER A 81 31.44 10.59 37.70
CA SER A 81 32.10 9.94 38.85
C SER A 81 33.51 9.56 38.42
N VAL A 82 34.46 10.39 38.83
CA VAL A 82 35.90 10.11 38.84
C VAL A 82 36.24 9.46 40.18
N LEU A 83 37.29 8.64 40.15
CA LEU A 83 38.03 7.98 41.25
C LEU A 83 37.59 6.53 41.54
N GLN A 84 38.43 5.58 41.11
CA GLN A 84 39.42 5.01 42.03
C GLN A 84 40.58 4.31 41.28
N ILE A 85 41.74 4.42 41.92
CA ILE A 85 43.10 4.10 41.51
C ILE A 85 43.41 2.63 41.87
N LEU A 86 44.23 1.90 41.08
CA LEU A 86 45.55 1.35 41.48
C LEU A 86 46.05 0.24 40.52
N ASP A 87 47.34 0.39 40.16
CA ASP A 87 48.30 -0.48 39.43
C ASP A 87 48.31 -1.97 39.89
N PRO A 88 48.90 -2.92 39.12
CA PRO A 88 50.34 -2.99 38.81
C PRO A 88 50.73 -3.17 37.33
#